data_AF-A0A2V1AL16-F1
#
_entry.id   AF-A0A2V1AL16-F1
#
_cell.length_a   1.000
_cell.length_b   1.000
_cell.length_c   1.000
_cell.angle_alpha   90.00
_cell.angle_beta   90.00
_cell.angle_gamma   90.00
#
_symmetry.space_group_name_H-M   'P 1'
#
loop_
_entity.id
_entity.type
_entity.pdbx_description
1 polymer ?
#
loop_
_entity_poly.entity_id
_entity_poly.type
_entity_poly.pdbx_seq_one_letter_code
_entity_poly.pdbx_strand_id
1 'polypeptide(L)'
;MDQFATSSAKLKAVLPACAETHNATAFFKFTGDDHTVYLQTIDGVSSRDIDELGMDNREGNERVAKADAFMRCIWDSGADCSFAPSENTIKYDEVMNDTPESWAQAAEGAADSYFRMQQYVNHHHPEACIPCESEPL
;
A
#
# COMPACT_ATOMS: atom_id res chain seq x y z
N MET A 1 -2.38 17.11 -7.48
CA MET A 1 -3.05 15.95 -8.11
C MET A 1 -3.35 14.99 -6.97
N ASP A 2 -4.59 14.51 -6.84
CA ASP A 2 -4.98 13.61 -5.74
C ASP A 2 -4.17 12.30 -5.85
N GLN A 3 -3.42 11.98 -4.80
CA GLN A 3 -2.54 10.81 -4.75
C GLN A 3 -3.33 9.51 -4.90
N PHE A 4 -4.49 9.41 -4.24
CA PHE A 4 -5.35 8.23 -4.30
C PHE A 4 -5.97 8.06 -5.68
N ALA A 5 -6.42 9.15 -6.30
CA ALA A 5 -6.91 9.10 -7.68
C ALA A 5 -5.83 8.63 -8.66
N THR A 6 -4.59 9.09 -8.45
CA THR A 6 -3.44 8.72 -9.29
C THR A 6 -3.07 7.25 -9.10
N SER A 7 -2.99 6.77 -7.85
CA SER A 7 -2.70 5.38 -7.51
C SER A 7 -3.77 4.43 -8.07
N SER A 8 -5.05 4.74 -7.84
CA SER A 8 -6.19 4.00 -8.39
C SER A 8 -6.13 3.86 -9.91
N ALA A 9 -5.90 4.97 -10.62
CA ALA A 9 -5.81 4.96 -12.08
C ALA A 9 -4.61 4.12 -12.59
N LYS A 10 -3.45 4.23 -11.94
CA LYS A 10 -2.27 3.43 -12.27
C LYS A 10 -2.50 1.94 -12.02
N LEU A 11 -3.06 1.57 -10.87
CA LEU A 11 -3.38 0.17 -10.56
C LEU A 11 -4.35 -0.44 -11.55
N LYS A 12 -5.41 0.28 -11.92
CA LYS A 12 -6.39 -0.17 -12.93
C LYS A 12 -5.73 -0.43 -14.30
N ALA A 13 -4.67 0.31 -14.63
CA ALA A 13 -3.94 0.15 -15.88
C ALA A 13 -2.86 -0.94 -15.82
N VAL A 14 -2.07 -0.97 -14.74
CA VAL A 14 -0.83 -1.77 -14.64
C VAL A 14 -1.10 -3.17 -14.07
N LEU A 15 -1.99 -3.29 -13.08
CA LEU A 15 -2.20 -4.56 -12.37
C LEU A 15 -2.60 -5.71 -13.30
N PRO A 16 -3.54 -5.55 -14.27
CA PRO A 16 -3.90 -6.64 -15.18
C PRO A 16 -2.71 -7.12 -16.02
N ALA A 17 -1.88 -6.18 -16.51
CA ALA A 17 -0.71 -6.51 -17.33
C ALA A 17 0.39 -7.20 -16.52
N CYS A 18 0.64 -6.74 -15.29
CA CYS A 18 1.57 -7.41 -14.37
C CYS A 18 1.07 -8.81 -13.98
N ALA A 19 -0.23 -8.95 -13.70
CA ALA A 19 -0.85 -10.23 -13.39
C ALA A 19 -0.70 -11.22 -14.54
N GLU A 20 -0.94 -10.80 -15.79
CA GLU A 20 -0.74 -11.65 -16.96
C GLU A 20 0.74 -12.03 -17.16
N THR A 21 1.64 -11.04 -17.10
CA THR A 21 3.09 -11.24 -17.31
C THR A 21 3.70 -12.23 -16.33
N HIS A 22 3.23 -12.19 -15.07
CA HIS A 22 3.75 -13.02 -13.98
C HIS A 22 2.85 -14.22 -13.66
N ASN A 23 1.79 -14.47 -14.44
CA ASN A 23 0.81 -15.52 -14.18
C ASN A 23 0.32 -15.50 -12.72
N ALA A 24 -0.05 -14.30 -12.27
CA ALA A 24 -0.44 -14.00 -10.91
C ALA A 24 -1.95 -13.78 -10.80
N THR A 25 -2.52 -14.21 -9.69
CA THR A 25 -3.87 -13.81 -9.27
C THR A 25 -3.72 -12.76 -8.20
N ALA A 26 -4.11 -11.53 -8.52
CA ALA A 26 -4.04 -10.42 -7.60
C ALA A 26 -5.22 -9.47 -7.81
N PHE A 27 -5.57 -8.74 -6.76
CA PHE A 27 -6.59 -7.70 -6.78
C PHE A 27 -6.16 -6.60 -5.81
N PHE A 28 -6.76 -5.42 -5.90
CA PHE A 28 -6.44 -4.34 -4.97
C PHE A 28 -7.69 -3.83 -4.27
N LYS A 29 -7.50 -3.29 -3.07
CA LYS A 29 -8.52 -2.58 -2.31
C LYS A 29 -8.00 -1.21 -1.90
N PHE A 30 -8.91 -0.28 -1.71
CA PHE A 30 -8.61 0.98 -1.05
C PHE A 30 -8.92 0.83 0.44
N THR A 31 -7.98 1.20 1.29
CA THR A 31 -8.15 1.30 2.74
C THR A 31 -8.20 2.77 3.14
N GLY A 32 -8.52 3.06 4.40
CA GLY A 32 -8.50 4.44 4.91
C GLY A 32 -7.13 5.15 4.80
N ASP A 33 -6.07 4.40 4.50
CA ASP A 33 -4.70 4.91 4.44
C ASP A 33 -4.12 4.91 3.01
N ASP A 34 -4.33 3.86 2.20
CA ASP A 34 -3.84 3.79 0.81
C ASP A 34 -4.51 2.65 0.00
N HIS A 35 -4.07 2.44 -1.24
CA HIS A 35 -4.34 1.22 -2.00
C HIS A 35 -3.39 0.10 -1.61
N THR A 36 -3.94 -1.08 -1.36
CA THR A 36 -3.17 -2.32 -1.12
C THR A 36 -3.49 -3.34 -2.20
N VAL A 37 -2.45 -3.86 -2.86
CA VAL A 37 -2.51 -5.00 -3.76
C VAL A 37 -2.34 -6.29 -2.96
N TYR A 38 -3.29 -7.20 -3.09
CA TYR A 38 -3.28 -8.51 -2.48
C TYR A 38 -2.91 -9.57 -3.51
N LEU A 39 -1.75 -10.19 -3.33
CA LEU A 39 -1.30 -11.32 -4.14
C LEU A 39 -1.84 -12.63 -3.55
N GLN A 40 -2.59 -13.40 -4.34
CA GLN A 40 -3.14 -14.71 -3.97
C GLN A 40 -2.27 -15.87 -4.45
N THR A 41 -1.86 -15.81 -5.71
CA THR A 41 -1.03 -16.83 -6.34
C THR A 41 -0.10 -16.21 -7.36
N ILE A 42 1.04 -16.84 -7.62
CA ILE A 42 1.94 -16.49 -8.72
C ILE A 42 2.57 -17.77 -9.28
N ASP A 43 2.49 -17.98 -10.60
CA ASP A 43 2.97 -19.20 -11.25
C ASP A 43 2.45 -20.50 -10.61
N GLY A 44 1.19 -20.49 -10.15
CA GLY A 44 0.56 -21.63 -9.47
C GLY A 44 1.04 -21.88 -8.03
N VAL A 45 1.92 -21.04 -7.49
CA VAL A 45 2.35 -21.06 -6.09
C VAL A 45 1.43 -20.18 -5.26
N SER A 46 1.03 -20.64 -4.07
CA SER A 46 0.17 -19.87 -3.18
C SER A 46 0.94 -18.75 -2.46
N SER A 47 0.25 -17.65 -2.17
CA SER A 47 0.81 -16.53 -1.39
C SER A 47 1.22 -16.95 0.01
N ARG A 48 0.55 -17.95 0.60
CA ARG A 48 0.94 -18.54 1.89
C ARG A 48 2.31 -19.19 1.84
N ASP A 49 2.59 -19.97 0.80
CA ASP A 49 3.89 -20.64 0.67
C ASP A 49 5.02 -19.62 0.48
N ILE A 50 4.73 -18.49 -0.17
CA ILE A 50 5.70 -17.40 -0.39
C ILE A 50 5.93 -16.63 0.91
N ASP A 51 4.86 -16.32 1.65
CA ASP A 51 4.93 -15.65 2.93
C ASP A 51 5.72 -16.47 3.96
N GLU A 52 5.47 -17.78 4.04
CA GLU A 52 6.23 -18.71 4.90
C GLU A 52 7.72 -18.79 4.53
N LEU A 53 8.07 -18.59 3.26
CA LEU A 53 9.45 -18.54 2.79
C LEU A 53 10.14 -17.20 3.11
N GLY A 54 9.38 -16.11 3.28
CA GLY A 54 9.90 -14.79 3.57
C GLY A 54 10.60 -14.09 2.40
N MET A 55 10.38 -12.79 2.26
CA MET A 55 10.91 -12.00 1.13
C MET A 55 12.44 -11.87 1.12
N ASP A 56 13.10 -12.07 2.26
CA ASP A 56 14.57 -12.02 2.38
C ASP A 56 15.28 -13.16 1.65
N ASN A 57 14.57 -14.24 1.30
CA ASN A 57 15.13 -15.41 0.61
C ASN A 57 15.13 -15.30 -0.92
N ARG A 58 14.99 -14.08 -1.47
CA ARG A 58 14.86 -13.83 -2.92
C ARG A 58 15.98 -14.42 -3.78
N GLU A 59 17.22 -14.46 -3.30
CA GLU A 59 18.39 -14.91 -4.09
C GLU A 59 18.52 -16.43 -4.12
N GLY A 60 17.91 -17.13 -3.16
CA GLY A 60 17.96 -18.59 -3.03
C GLY A 60 16.67 -19.29 -3.41
N ASN A 61 15.59 -18.56 -3.69
CA ASN A 61 14.27 -19.14 -3.92
C ASN A 61 13.54 -18.48 -5.11
N GLU A 62 13.32 -19.26 -6.16
CA GLU A 62 12.65 -18.82 -7.39
C GLU A 62 11.22 -18.30 -7.12
N ARG A 63 10.50 -18.86 -6.13
CA ARG A 63 9.13 -18.43 -5.80
C ARG A 63 9.11 -17.02 -5.24
N VAL A 64 10.05 -16.72 -4.35
CA VAL A 64 10.22 -15.39 -3.76
C VAL A 64 10.71 -14.40 -4.81
N ALA A 65 11.65 -14.80 -5.67
CA ALA A 65 12.13 -13.96 -6.77
C ALA A 65 11.01 -13.53 -7.74
N LYS A 66 10.07 -14.44 -8.03
CA LYS A 66 8.90 -14.14 -8.87
C LYS A 66 7.94 -13.17 -8.19
N ALA A 67 7.66 -13.36 -6.91
CA ALA A 67 6.84 -12.44 -6.14
C ALA A 67 7.46 -11.03 -6.09
N ASP A 68 8.78 -10.93 -5.89
CA ASP A 68 9.52 -9.66 -5.96
C ASP A 68 9.41 -9.01 -7.35
N ALA A 69 9.53 -9.78 -8.43
CA ALA A 69 9.37 -9.26 -9.80
C ALA A 69 7.95 -8.70 -10.03
N PHE A 70 6.91 -9.38 -9.54
CA PHE A 70 5.54 -8.88 -9.58
C PHE A 70 5.39 -7.59 -8.76
N MET A 71 5.93 -7.53 -7.54
CA MET A 71 5.90 -6.32 -6.69
C MET A 71 6.60 -5.14 -7.37
N ARG A 72 7.73 -5.37 -8.04
CA ARG A 72 8.42 -4.34 -8.83
C ARG A 72 7.60 -3.87 -10.02
N CYS A 73 6.82 -4.75 -10.65
CA CYS A 73 5.97 -4.40 -11.77
C CYS A 73 4.88 -3.39 -11.39
N ILE A 74 4.36 -3.47 -10.15
CA ILE A 74 3.33 -2.56 -9.64
C ILE A 74 3.90 -1.38 -8.84
N TRP A 75 5.20 -1.34 -8.55
CA TRP A 75 5.83 -0.38 -7.64
C TRP A 75 5.46 1.09 -7.92
N ASP A 76 5.47 1.49 -9.20
CA ASP A 76 5.19 2.87 -9.60
C ASP A 76 3.73 3.28 -9.41
N SER A 77 2.83 2.36 -9.06
CA SER A 77 1.46 2.68 -8.68
C SER A 77 1.40 3.42 -7.34
N GLY A 78 2.42 3.26 -6.48
CA GLY A 78 2.42 3.81 -5.13
C GLY A 78 1.54 3.03 -4.15
N ALA A 79 1.16 1.80 -4.51
CA ALA A 79 0.35 0.94 -3.66
C ALA A 79 1.22 0.03 -2.81
N ASP A 80 0.75 -0.28 -1.62
CA ASP A 80 1.33 -1.34 -0.81
C ASP A 80 1.03 -2.71 -1.40
N CYS A 81 1.86 -3.70 -1.09
CA CYS A 81 1.63 -5.09 -1.47
C CYS A 81 1.57 -5.98 -0.24
N SER A 82 0.60 -6.90 -0.22
CA SER A 82 0.41 -7.87 0.87
C SER A 82 0.04 -9.24 0.31
N PHE A 83 0.32 -10.28 1.09
CA PHE A 83 -0.06 -11.65 0.76
C PHE A 83 -1.42 -11.97 1.41
N ALA A 84 -2.38 -12.40 0.60
CA ALA A 84 -3.66 -12.88 1.12
C ALA A 84 -4.10 -14.12 0.34
N PRO A 85 -4.42 -15.25 1.00
CA PRO A 85 -4.82 -16.47 0.29
C PRO A 85 -6.20 -16.33 -0.36
N SER A 86 -7.03 -15.38 0.08
CA SER A 86 -8.31 -15.07 -0.56
C SER A 86 -8.76 -13.64 -0.21
N GLU A 87 -9.77 -13.12 -0.91
CA GLU A 87 -10.38 -11.84 -0.54
C GLU A 87 -11.05 -11.88 0.86
N ASN A 88 -11.54 -13.04 1.27
CA ASN A 88 -12.23 -13.23 2.55
C ASN A 88 -11.32 -13.14 3.78
N THR A 89 -9.99 -13.13 3.60
CA THR A 89 -9.04 -12.98 4.71
C THR A 89 -8.70 -11.52 5.00
N ILE A 90 -9.23 -10.58 4.22
CA ILE A 90 -9.03 -9.16 4.43
C ILE A 90 -10.03 -8.67 5.47
N LYS A 91 -9.54 -7.86 6.41
CA LYS A 91 -10.38 -7.15 7.39
C LYS A 91 -11.23 -6.10 6.68
N TYR A 92 -12.51 -6.43 6.45
CA TYR A 92 -13.44 -5.57 5.71
C TYR A 92 -13.75 -4.25 6.40
N ASP A 93 -13.55 -4.16 7.72
CA ASP A 93 -13.71 -2.94 8.51
C ASP A 93 -12.73 -1.82 8.11
N GLU A 94 -11.63 -2.18 7.44
CA GLU A 94 -10.62 -1.23 6.95
C GLU A 94 -10.78 -0.92 5.45
N VAL A 95 -11.63 -1.66 4.73
CA VAL A 95 -11.82 -1.52 3.28
C VAL A 95 -12.89 -0.47 2.96
N MET A 96 -12.50 0.53 2.17
CA MET A 96 -13.36 1.58 1.68
C MET A 96 -13.65 1.42 0.18
N ASN A 97 -14.67 2.12 -0.31
CA ASN A 97 -14.91 2.19 -1.74
C ASN A 97 -13.80 3.02 -2.41
N ASP A 98 -13.38 2.59 -3.60
CA ASP A 98 -12.37 3.32 -4.38
C ASP A 98 -13.04 4.45 -5.18
N THR A 99 -13.49 5.50 -4.49
CA THR A 99 -14.19 6.66 -5.07
C THR A 99 -13.66 8.00 -4.54
N PRO A 100 -13.88 9.11 -5.26
CA PRO A 100 -13.46 10.44 -4.82
C PRO A 100 -13.94 10.82 -3.41
N GLU A 101 -15.15 10.41 -3.02
CA GLU A 101 -15.69 10.70 -1.70
C GLU A 101 -14.89 9.98 -0.59
N SER A 102 -14.55 8.71 -0.80
CA SER A 102 -13.74 7.94 0.14
C SER A 102 -12.29 8.40 0.17
N TRP A 103 -11.72 8.82 -0.96
CA TRP A 103 -10.39 9.43 -1.01
C TRP A 103 -10.33 10.73 -0.22
N ALA A 104 -11.35 11.58 -0.34
CA ALA A 104 -11.46 12.80 0.45
C ALA A 104 -11.56 12.50 1.95
N GLN A 105 -12.37 11.51 2.34
CA GLN A 105 -12.48 11.07 3.74
C GLN A 105 -11.15 10.57 4.31
N ALA A 106 -10.41 9.77 3.55
CA ALA A 106 -9.07 9.30 3.93
C ALA A 106 -8.09 10.47 4.10
N ALA A 107 -8.06 11.41 3.15
CA ALA A 107 -7.21 12.59 3.22
C ALA A 107 -7.54 13.49 4.43
N GLU A 108 -8.82 13.67 4.75
CA GLU A 108 -9.26 14.41 5.93
C GLU A 108 -8.86 13.71 7.23
N GLY A 109 -9.03 12.39 7.31
CA GLY A 109 -8.63 11.58 8.47
C GLY A 109 -7.11 11.60 8.73
N ALA A 110 -6.31 11.52 7.67
CA ALA A 110 -4.86 11.64 7.75
C ALA A 110 -4.43 13.03 8.23
N ALA A 111 -5.06 14.09 7.72
CA ALA A 111 -4.79 15.46 8.15
C ALA A 111 -5.12 15.67 9.64
N ASP A 112 -6.32 15.27 10.10
CA ASP A 112 -6.72 15.39 11.51
C ASP A 112 -5.76 14.62 12.44
N SER A 113 -5.38 13.40 12.05
CA SER A 113 -4.42 12.58 12.80
C SER A 113 -3.05 13.25 12.90
N TYR A 114 -2.56 13.83 11.80
CA TYR A 114 -1.31 14.59 11.77
C TYR A 114 -1.38 15.81 12.69
N PHE A 115 -2.46 16.60 12.64
CA PHE A 115 -2.64 17.76 13.52
C PHE A 115 -2.66 17.38 15.00
N ARG A 116 -3.34 16.30 15.36
CA ARG A 116 -3.36 15.79 16.75
C ARG A 116 -1.98 15.33 17.20
N MET A 117 -1.24 14.63 16.34
CA MET A 117 0.14 14.23 16.64
C MET A 117 1.04 15.45 16.85
N GLN A 118 0.94 16.47 16.00
CA GLN A 118 1.68 17.73 16.15
C GLN A 118 1.36 18.40 17.49
N GLN A 119 0.08 18.49 17.88
CA GLN A 119 -0.30 19.03 19.18
C GLN A 119 0.28 18.22 20.36
N TYR A 120 0.25 16.89 20.26
CA TYR A 120 0.82 16.01 21.28
C TYR A 120 2.33 16.21 21.44
N VAL A 121 3.08 16.20 20.33
CA VAL A 121 4.53 16.43 20.32
C VAL A 121 4.86 17.80 20.87
N ASN A 122 4.14 18.84 20.43
CA ASN A 122 4.34 20.21 20.93
C ASN A 122 4.10 20.32 22.46
N HIS A 123 3.18 19.54 23.01
CA HIS A 123 2.88 19.58 24.45
C HIS A 123 3.85 18.75 25.29
N HIS A 124 4.24 17.55 24.82
CA HIS A 124 4.98 16.58 25.64
C HIS A 124 6.47 16.49 25.31
N HIS A 125 6.88 16.88 24.11
CA HIS A 125 8.25 16.82 23.61
C HIS A 125 8.62 18.11 22.87
N PRO A 126 8.55 19.28 23.53
CA PRO A 126 8.80 20.57 22.88
C PRO A 126 10.20 20.70 22.29
N GLU A 127 11.17 19.92 22.77
CA GLU A 127 12.53 19.81 22.23
C GLU A 127 12.64 19.07 20.89
N ALA A 128 11.63 18.27 20.53
CA ALA A 128 11.55 17.54 19.26
C ALA A 128 10.81 18.34 18.16
N CYS A 129 10.25 19.50 18.51
CA CYS A 129 9.67 20.42 17.54
C CYS A 129 10.78 20.99 16.66
N ILE A 130 10.71 20.75 15.35
CA ILE A 130 11.53 21.50 14.39
C ILE A 130 11.10 22.97 14.53
N PRO A 131 12.00 23.90 14.91
CA PRO A 131 11.64 25.30 14.94
C PRO A 131 11.20 25.69 13.52
N CYS A 132 10.01 26.28 13.38
CA CYS A 132 9.75 27.13 12.22
C CYS A 132 10.80 28.25 12.32
N GLU A 133 11.93 28.09 11.64
CA GLU A 133 12.91 29.16 11.52
C GLU A 133 12.16 30.33 10.86
N SER A 134 11.87 31.31 11.70
CA SER A 134 11.47 32.66 11.34
C SER A 134 12.35 33.11 10.16
N GLU A 135 11.72 33.43 9.04
CA GLU A 135 12.38 34.11 7.93
C GLU A 135 13.22 35.28 8.48
N PRO A 136 14.52 35.38 8.16
CA PRO A 136 15.24 36.63 8.38
C PRO A 136 14.76 37.65 7.35
N LEU A 137 14.25 38.77 7.88
CA LEU A 137 13.97 40.03 7.16
C LEU A 137 15.17 40.53 6.35
#